data_AF-A0A6G8FYY5-F1
#
_entry.id   AF-A0A6G8FYY5-F1
#
_cell.length_a   1.000
_cell.length_b   1.000
_cell.length_c   1.000
_cell.angle_alpha   90.00
_cell.angle_beta   90.00
_cell.angle_gamma   90.00
#
_symmetry.space_group_name_H-M   'P 1'
#
loop_
_entity.id
_entity.type
_entity.pdbx_description
1 polymer ?
#
loop_
_entity_poly.entity_id
_entity_poly.type
_entity_poly.pdbx_seq_one_letter_code
_entity_poly.pdbx_strand_id
1 'polypeptide(L)'
;MGLAEGQPPRGGGLPRPARPIGLRGPRPAARGGLRPRAPGAHPARGGDLPARRRRRRRRLRAAPDPRGPPDRPSRSGRRPRRRVLQRRRARGGRPRYRHELGLAADDVLVTFAGRLTGDKGIRELVRAWTRLAPSRPGAHLVVAGRVDGPDPEGPALLAALEALPRTHLLGHVEDLERLWADTDVCVLPSYREGLPLVVIEAAAAGVPTVVTDCTGGREVVDDGTTGLVVPRRDAGALAAALERLVDDGALRTRMGMAARERALARYDRPRLWTALEGLLRSAARR
;
A
#
# COMPACT_ATOMS: atom_id res chain seq x y z
N MET A 1 50.25 -10.33 54.03
CA MET A 1 50.82 -9.30 53.14
C MET A 1 49.91 -9.19 51.93
N GLY A 2 49.38 -8.04 51.53
CA GLY A 2 49.33 -6.73 52.19
C GLY A 2 48.15 -5.94 51.60
N LEU A 3 47.44 -5.17 52.41
CA LEU A 3 46.34 -4.32 51.96
C LEU A 3 46.92 -3.04 51.34
N ALA A 4 46.31 -2.54 50.27
CA ALA A 4 46.66 -1.27 49.65
C ALA A 4 45.39 -0.41 49.47
N GLU A 5 45.10 0.43 50.46
CA GLU A 5 44.17 1.56 50.34
C GLU A 5 44.96 2.81 49.94
N GLY A 6 44.42 3.66 49.05
CA GLY A 6 45.23 4.74 48.45
C GLY A 6 44.50 5.81 47.64
N GLN A 7 43.52 6.49 48.26
CA GLN A 7 42.93 7.81 47.88
C GLN A 7 42.21 8.00 46.50
N PRO A 8 41.08 8.76 46.48
CA PRO A 8 40.43 9.23 45.26
C PRO A 8 40.85 10.66 44.85
N PRO A 9 40.81 11.01 43.55
CA PRO A 9 40.99 12.39 43.09
C PRO A 9 39.75 13.28 43.36
N ARG A 10 39.99 14.58 43.55
CA ARG A 10 39.00 15.59 43.98
C ARG A 10 38.37 16.36 42.82
N GLY A 11 37.09 16.69 42.96
CA GLY A 11 36.43 17.84 42.29
C GLY A 11 36.22 17.72 40.77
N GLY A 12 35.18 18.30 40.17
CA GLY A 12 34.21 19.26 40.70
C GLY A 12 33.98 20.37 39.67
N GLY A 13 33.06 20.17 38.73
CA GLY A 13 32.83 21.09 37.62
C GLY A 13 31.44 20.95 37.01
N LEU A 14 30.44 21.59 37.61
CA LEU A 14 29.09 21.69 37.04
C LEU A 14 29.09 22.69 35.86
N PRO A 15 28.46 22.36 34.72
CA PRO A 15 28.35 23.29 33.59
C PRO A 15 27.37 24.43 33.90
N ARG A 16 27.76 25.66 33.57
CA ARG A 16 26.93 26.87 33.74
C ARG A 16 25.74 26.87 32.76
N PRO A 17 24.54 27.34 33.16
CA PRO A 17 23.41 27.47 32.25
C PRO A 17 23.59 28.64 31.26
N ALA A 18 23.13 28.43 30.02
CA ALA A 18 23.13 29.45 28.97
C ALA A 18 22.06 30.53 29.23
N ARG A 19 22.34 31.77 28.80
CA ARG A 19 21.44 32.92 28.97
C ARG A 19 20.25 32.87 27.99
N PRO A 20 19.05 33.34 28.36
CA PRO A 20 17.90 33.40 27.46
C PRO A 20 18.05 34.53 26.43
N ILE A 21 17.68 34.26 25.18
CA ILE A 21 17.60 35.26 24.10
C ILE A 21 16.27 36.01 24.23
N GLY A 22 16.34 37.34 24.21
CA GLY A 22 15.23 38.23 24.55
C GLY A 22 14.15 38.36 23.47
N LEU A 23 12.89 38.45 23.92
CA LEU A 23 11.73 38.82 23.11
C LEU A 23 11.82 40.28 22.65
N ARG A 24 11.48 40.55 21.38
CA ARG A 24 11.09 41.89 20.91
C ARG A 24 9.93 41.83 19.92
N GLY A 25 8.94 42.67 20.17
CA GLY A 25 8.02 43.29 19.21
C GLY A 25 7.54 44.62 19.83
N PRO A 26 6.55 45.32 19.25
CA PRO A 26 6.00 45.21 17.89
C PRO A 26 5.83 46.59 17.19
N ARG A 27 5.17 46.59 15.99
CA ARG A 27 4.51 47.76 15.29
C ARG A 27 5.42 48.76 14.54
N PRO A 28 4.87 49.61 13.62
CA PRO A 28 3.47 49.83 13.23
C PRO A 28 3.14 49.61 11.72
N ALA A 29 1.96 50.05 11.27
CA ALA A 29 1.34 49.71 9.99
C ALA A 29 0.89 50.93 9.17
N ALA A 30 0.66 50.71 7.87
CA ALA A 30 -0.12 51.55 6.94
C ALA A 30 -0.51 50.69 5.72
N ARG A 31 -1.56 50.92 4.92
CA ARG A 31 -2.95 51.46 5.03
C ARG A 31 -3.41 51.61 3.55
N GLY A 32 -4.66 51.27 3.24
CA GLY A 32 -5.31 51.54 1.94
C GLY A 32 -5.24 50.37 0.92
N GLY A 33 -6.28 50.08 0.14
CA GLY A 33 -7.58 50.74 0.03
C GLY A 33 -8.65 49.86 -0.67
N LEU A 34 -9.91 50.29 -0.53
CA LEU A 34 -11.16 49.56 -0.76
C LEU A 34 -11.49 49.11 -2.21
N ARG A 35 -12.48 48.20 -2.29
CA ARG A 35 -13.26 47.83 -3.48
C ARG A 35 -14.16 48.97 -3.99
N PRO A 36 -14.85 48.79 -5.13
CA PRO A 36 -16.27 48.43 -5.00
C PRO A 36 -16.76 47.32 -5.97
N ARG A 37 -17.91 46.73 -5.63
CA ARG A 37 -18.80 45.96 -6.54
C ARG A 37 -19.96 46.86 -6.98
N ALA A 38 -20.50 46.65 -8.18
CA ALA A 38 -21.76 47.24 -8.64
C ALA A 38 -22.55 46.23 -9.53
N PRO A 39 -23.88 46.42 -9.78
CA PRO A 39 -24.80 45.29 -9.99
C PRO A 39 -25.61 45.30 -11.32
N GLY A 40 -26.43 44.27 -11.49
CA GLY A 40 -27.51 44.13 -12.50
C GLY A 40 -27.45 42.77 -13.21
N ALA A 41 -28.50 42.20 -13.80
CA ALA A 41 -29.97 42.32 -13.74
C ALA A 41 -30.53 41.21 -14.69
N HIS A 42 -31.79 40.81 -14.50
CA HIS A 42 -32.55 39.83 -15.31
C HIS A 42 -32.98 40.39 -16.71
N PRO A 43 -33.75 39.70 -17.60
CA PRO A 43 -34.12 38.27 -17.79
C PRO A 43 -34.14 37.81 -19.30
N ALA A 44 -34.99 36.81 -19.63
CA ALA A 44 -35.51 36.34 -20.95
C ALA A 44 -34.91 35.00 -21.45
N ARG A 45 -35.65 33.89 -21.67
CA ARG A 45 -36.94 33.54 -22.34
C ARG A 45 -36.75 33.05 -23.80
N GLY A 46 -37.20 31.82 -24.06
CA GLY A 46 -37.83 31.41 -25.34
C GLY A 46 -36.95 30.62 -26.33
N GLY A 47 -37.53 29.55 -26.92
CA GLY A 47 -36.95 28.92 -28.12
C GLY A 47 -37.09 27.40 -28.27
N ASP A 48 -38.31 26.84 -28.25
CA ASP A 48 -38.54 25.52 -28.87
C ASP A 48 -38.39 25.59 -30.40
N LEU A 49 -37.81 24.57 -31.04
CA LEU A 49 -38.14 24.11 -32.41
C LEU A 49 -37.59 22.67 -32.64
N PRO A 50 -38.23 21.81 -33.46
CA PRO A 50 -38.13 20.35 -33.33
C PRO A 50 -37.16 19.63 -34.30
N ALA A 51 -36.64 18.49 -33.86
CA ALA A 51 -35.85 17.56 -34.67
C ALA A 51 -36.71 16.73 -35.66
N ARG A 52 -36.18 16.50 -36.87
CA ARG A 52 -36.92 15.92 -37.99
C ARG A 52 -36.93 14.37 -38.01
N ARG A 53 -38.01 13.84 -38.58
CA ARG A 53 -38.24 12.42 -38.90
C ARG A 53 -37.16 11.84 -39.83
N ARG A 54 -36.90 10.53 -39.71
CA ARG A 54 -36.96 9.57 -40.85
C ARG A 54 -37.16 8.12 -40.36
N ARG A 55 -37.74 7.27 -41.23
CA ARG A 55 -38.30 5.95 -40.89
C ARG A 55 -37.77 4.85 -41.85
N ARG A 56 -37.45 3.69 -41.26
CA ARG A 56 -37.83 2.31 -41.67
C ARG A 56 -37.31 1.65 -42.98
N ARG A 57 -36.80 0.41 -42.79
CA ARG A 57 -37.01 -0.86 -43.57
C ARG A 57 -36.33 -0.93 -44.96
N ARG A 58 -36.03 -2.09 -45.58
CA ARG A 58 -36.47 -3.53 -45.54
C ARG A 58 -35.27 -4.43 -46.00
N ARG A 59 -35.05 -5.68 -45.53
CA ARG A 59 -35.30 -7.02 -46.19
C ARG A 59 -34.73 -7.21 -47.64
N LEU A 60 -34.18 -8.34 -48.13
CA LEU A 60 -33.99 -9.74 -47.63
C LEU A 60 -33.12 -10.61 -48.62
N ARG A 61 -32.61 -11.79 -48.17
CA ARG A 61 -32.24 -13.06 -48.90
C ARG A 61 -30.98 -13.19 -49.80
N ALA A 62 -30.13 -14.18 -49.51
CA ALA A 62 -29.84 -15.38 -50.36
C ALA A 62 -28.84 -16.39 -49.69
N ALA A 63 -28.99 -17.70 -49.95
CA ALA A 63 -28.13 -18.88 -49.62
C ALA A 63 -28.75 -20.14 -50.31
N PRO A 64 -28.14 -21.36 -50.42
CA PRO A 64 -26.88 -21.86 -49.79
C PRO A 64 -25.92 -22.79 -50.64
N ASP A 65 -24.78 -23.16 -50.02
CA ASP A 65 -23.93 -24.40 -50.17
C ASP A 65 -23.23 -24.73 -51.54
N PRO A 66 -22.37 -25.78 -51.72
CA PRO A 66 -21.79 -26.76 -50.77
C PRO A 66 -20.26 -27.12 -50.85
N ARG A 67 -19.74 -27.71 -49.75
CA ARG A 67 -18.62 -28.69 -49.55
C ARG A 67 -17.15 -28.47 -50.02
N GLY A 68 -16.25 -28.46 -49.03
CA GLY A 68 -14.81 -28.82 -49.09
C GLY A 68 -14.21 -28.89 -47.66
N PRO A 69 -13.35 -29.86 -47.27
CA PRO A 69 -13.04 -30.14 -45.86
C PRO A 69 -11.65 -29.58 -45.42
N PRO A 70 -11.11 -29.87 -44.21
CA PRO A 70 -10.97 -28.86 -43.16
C PRO A 70 -9.51 -28.44 -42.89
N ASP A 71 -9.31 -27.23 -42.38
CA ASP A 71 -8.00 -26.86 -41.81
C ASP A 71 -8.08 -26.14 -40.45
N ARG A 72 -7.01 -26.32 -39.69
CA ARG A 72 -6.88 -26.25 -38.22
C ARG A 72 -7.41 -24.95 -37.59
N PRO A 73 -8.09 -25.00 -36.41
CA PRO A 73 -8.32 -23.81 -35.62
C PRO A 73 -6.98 -23.27 -35.08
N SER A 74 -6.71 -22.01 -35.41
CA SER A 74 -5.59 -21.24 -34.88
C SER A 74 -5.61 -21.18 -33.35
N ARG A 75 -4.44 -21.02 -32.72
CA ARG A 75 -4.29 -20.92 -31.26
C ARG A 75 -5.05 -19.71 -30.72
N SER A 76 -6.30 -19.93 -30.33
CA SER A 76 -7.12 -18.92 -29.68
C SER A 76 -6.51 -18.53 -28.33
N GLY A 77 -6.36 -17.22 -28.12
CA GLY A 77 -5.83 -16.68 -26.87
C GLY A 77 -6.70 -17.07 -25.69
N ARG A 78 -6.24 -18.03 -24.87
CA ARG A 78 -6.85 -18.33 -23.59
C ARG A 78 -6.69 -17.14 -22.66
N ARG A 79 -7.73 -16.31 -22.57
CA ARG A 79 -7.89 -15.38 -21.45
C ARG A 79 -7.76 -16.19 -20.14
N PRO A 80 -6.87 -15.82 -19.20
CA PRO A 80 -6.74 -16.56 -17.95
C PRO A 80 -8.08 -16.51 -17.21
N ARG A 81 -8.59 -17.68 -16.82
CA ARG A 81 -9.87 -17.78 -16.11
C ARG A 81 -9.70 -17.21 -14.71
N ARG A 82 -10.39 -16.10 -14.41
CA ARG A 82 -10.50 -15.55 -13.06
C ARG A 82 -10.99 -16.63 -12.11
N ARG A 83 -10.22 -16.94 -11.07
CA ARG A 83 -10.63 -17.79 -9.95
C ARG A 83 -10.87 -16.93 -8.73
N VAL A 84 -12.13 -16.79 -8.34
CA VAL A 84 -12.48 -16.46 -6.96
C VAL A 84 -12.24 -17.72 -6.13
N LEU A 85 -11.19 -17.73 -5.31
CA LEU A 85 -10.82 -18.87 -4.47
C LEU A 85 -11.78 -18.96 -3.27
N GLN A 86 -12.85 -19.75 -3.41
CA GLN A 86 -13.64 -20.18 -2.25
C GLN A 86 -12.93 -21.31 -1.51
N ARG A 87 -12.80 -21.16 -0.19
CA ARG A 87 -11.96 -22.00 0.67
C ARG A 87 -12.45 -23.45 0.75
N ARG A 88 -11.51 -24.41 0.64
CA ARG A 88 -11.62 -25.73 1.28
C ARG A 88 -10.55 -25.85 2.34
N ARG A 89 -10.93 -26.27 3.56
CA ARG A 89 -9.97 -26.62 4.62
C ARG A 89 -9.46 -28.04 4.38
N ALA A 90 -8.15 -28.23 4.30
CA ALA A 90 -7.49 -29.52 4.38
C ALA A 90 -6.37 -29.47 5.44
N ARG A 91 -6.23 -30.54 6.24
CA ARG A 91 -5.12 -30.73 7.18
C ARG A 91 -4.05 -31.60 6.50
N GLY A 92 -2.78 -31.23 6.67
CA GLY A 92 -1.63 -31.85 5.98
C GLY A 92 -1.02 -30.89 4.96
N GLY A 93 0.30 -30.69 5.02
CA GLY A 93 1.12 -29.91 4.07
C GLY A 93 0.41 -28.71 3.43
N ARG A 94 0.04 -27.70 4.23
CA ARG A 94 -0.84 -26.59 3.78
C ARG A 94 -0.27 -25.95 2.50
N PRO A 95 -1.00 -25.97 1.37
CA PRO A 95 -0.49 -25.52 0.08
C PRO A 95 -0.07 -24.04 0.10
N ARG A 96 0.95 -23.73 -0.70
CA ARG A 96 1.48 -22.38 -0.87
C ARG A 96 0.57 -21.54 -1.76
N TYR A 97 0.39 -20.27 -1.42
CA TYR A 97 -0.40 -19.32 -2.20
C TYR A 97 0.11 -19.22 -3.65
N ARG A 98 1.42 -19.29 -3.88
CA ARG A 98 1.99 -19.27 -5.24
C ARG A 98 1.42 -20.39 -6.12
N HIS A 99 1.27 -21.60 -5.57
CA HIS A 99 0.68 -22.74 -6.28
C HIS A 99 -0.84 -22.57 -6.46
N GLU A 100 -1.58 -22.10 -5.44
CA GLU A 100 -3.04 -21.88 -5.55
C GLU A 100 -3.40 -20.79 -6.59
N LEU A 101 -2.54 -19.78 -6.73
CA LEU A 101 -2.66 -18.68 -7.68
C LEU A 101 -2.08 -19.01 -9.07
N GLY A 102 -1.40 -20.15 -9.22
CA GLY A 102 -0.80 -20.60 -10.48
C GLY A 102 0.40 -19.76 -10.93
N LEU A 103 1.19 -19.25 -9.99
CA LEU A 103 2.41 -18.48 -10.25
C LEU A 103 3.57 -19.40 -10.67
N ALA A 104 4.44 -18.89 -11.53
CA ALA A 104 5.75 -19.46 -11.82
C ALA A 104 6.72 -19.27 -10.64
N ALA A 105 7.88 -19.92 -10.72
CA ALA A 105 8.91 -19.83 -9.68
C ALA A 105 9.63 -18.46 -9.68
N ASP A 106 9.71 -17.83 -10.85
CA ASP A 106 10.36 -16.56 -11.16
C ASP A 106 9.42 -15.34 -11.17
N ASP A 107 8.10 -15.57 -11.05
CA ASP A 107 7.13 -14.49 -10.82
C ASP A 107 7.46 -13.71 -9.53
N VAL A 108 7.00 -12.46 -9.43
CA VAL A 108 7.13 -11.62 -8.23
C VAL A 108 5.76 -11.31 -7.66
N LEU A 109 5.53 -11.71 -6.40
CA LEU A 109 4.27 -11.51 -5.69
C LEU A 109 4.34 -10.25 -4.81
N VAL A 110 3.64 -9.21 -5.24
CA VAL A 110 3.40 -7.99 -4.47
C VAL A 110 2.09 -8.15 -3.69
N THR A 111 2.11 -7.97 -2.37
CA THR A 111 0.95 -8.17 -1.51
C THR A 111 0.54 -6.89 -0.80
N PHE A 112 -0.71 -6.48 -0.99
CA PHE A 112 -1.42 -5.59 -0.06
C PHE A 112 -2.25 -6.43 0.91
N ALA A 113 -2.19 -6.12 2.20
CA ALA A 113 -3.11 -6.68 3.20
C ALA A 113 -3.70 -5.56 4.06
N GLY A 114 -5.02 -5.55 4.23
CA GLY A 114 -5.71 -4.50 4.98
C GLY A 114 -7.16 -4.27 4.54
N ARG A 115 -7.79 -3.21 5.09
CA ARG A 115 -9.15 -2.79 4.71
C ARG A 115 -9.12 -2.07 3.35
N LEU A 116 -10.15 -2.28 2.54
CA LEU A 116 -10.28 -1.63 1.23
C LEU A 116 -11.02 -0.30 1.37
N THR A 117 -10.38 0.64 2.06
CA THR A 117 -10.93 1.97 2.39
C THR A 117 -10.15 3.09 1.72
N GLY A 118 -10.80 4.25 1.54
CA GLY A 118 -10.24 5.40 0.83
C GLY A 118 -8.95 5.98 1.44
N ASP A 119 -8.64 5.69 2.70
CA ASP A 119 -7.44 6.15 3.40
C ASP A 119 -6.25 5.17 3.35
N LYS A 120 -6.46 3.95 2.84
CA LYS A 120 -5.43 2.91 2.64
C LYS A 120 -4.68 2.99 1.31
N GLY A 121 -4.83 4.11 0.58
CA GLY A 121 -4.11 4.39 -0.66
C GLY A 121 -4.45 3.48 -1.84
N ILE A 122 -5.62 2.82 -1.83
CA ILE A 122 -6.01 1.88 -2.88
C ILE A 122 -6.09 2.56 -4.26
N ARG A 123 -6.45 3.86 -4.32
CA ARG A 123 -6.47 4.64 -5.57
C ARG A 123 -5.07 4.77 -6.18
N GLU A 124 -4.07 4.96 -5.34
CA GLU A 124 -2.65 5.03 -5.70
C GLU A 124 -2.15 3.66 -6.14
N LEU A 125 -2.50 2.59 -5.39
CA LEU A 125 -2.15 1.21 -5.74
C LEU A 125 -2.72 0.81 -7.11
N VAL A 126 -4.00 1.08 -7.37
CA VAL A 126 -4.64 0.83 -8.67
C VAL A 126 -3.91 1.57 -9.78
N ARG A 127 -3.62 2.86 -9.61
CA ARG A 127 -2.91 3.68 -10.60
C ARG A 127 -1.47 3.22 -10.82
N ALA A 128 -0.76 2.86 -9.77
CA ALA A 128 0.61 2.36 -9.83
C ALA A 128 0.67 1.01 -10.55
N TRP A 129 -0.20 0.08 -10.18
CA TRP A 129 -0.27 -1.25 -10.80
C TRP A 129 -0.69 -1.18 -12.28
N THR A 130 -1.59 -0.27 -12.64
CA THR A 130 -1.99 -0.02 -14.04
C THR A 130 -0.79 0.40 -14.91
N ARG A 131 0.19 1.10 -14.33
CA ARG A 131 1.42 1.54 -15.02
C ARG A 131 2.49 0.43 -15.07
N LEU A 132 2.69 -0.27 -13.96
CA LEU A 132 3.75 -1.28 -13.80
C LEU A 132 3.43 -2.59 -14.53
N ALA A 133 2.20 -3.09 -14.41
CA ALA A 133 1.85 -4.43 -14.86
C ALA A 133 2.02 -4.66 -16.38
N PRO A 134 1.70 -3.73 -17.30
CA PRO A 134 1.87 -3.98 -18.74
C PRO A 134 3.30 -4.33 -19.16
N SER A 135 4.31 -3.81 -18.46
CA SER A 135 5.73 -4.01 -18.78
C SER A 135 6.45 -5.06 -17.93
N ARG A 136 5.82 -5.57 -16.85
CA ARG A 136 6.35 -6.68 -16.02
C ARG A 136 5.39 -7.88 -16.03
N PRO A 137 5.48 -8.78 -17.02
CA PRO A 137 4.52 -9.87 -17.18
C PRO A 137 4.53 -10.89 -16.02
N GLY A 138 5.65 -11.08 -15.32
CA GLY A 138 5.76 -11.92 -14.13
C GLY A 138 5.41 -11.22 -12.81
N ALA A 139 5.01 -9.94 -12.82
CA ALA A 139 4.55 -9.25 -11.62
C ALA A 139 3.06 -9.54 -11.35
N HIS A 140 2.76 -9.98 -10.13
CA HIS A 140 1.42 -10.30 -9.65
C HIS A 140 1.08 -9.51 -8.39
N LEU A 141 -0.17 -9.04 -8.30
CA LEU A 141 -0.68 -8.32 -7.12
C LEU A 141 -1.66 -9.20 -6.36
N VAL A 142 -1.41 -9.46 -5.09
CA VAL A 142 -2.40 -10.01 -4.16
C VAL A 142 -3.00 -8.90 -3.31
N VAL A 143 -4.32 -8.98 -3.13
CA VAL A 143 -5.07 -8.12 -2.20
C VAL A 143 -5.78 -9.01 -1.18
N ALA A 144 -5.22 -9.05 0.02
CA ALA A 144 -5.79 -9.69 1.20
C ALA A 144 -6.59 -8.67 2.02
N GLY A 145 -7.81 -8.39 1.59
CA GLY A 145 -8.66 -7.38 2.19
C GLY A 145 -10.13 -7.52 1.82
N ARG A 146 -10.98 -6.84 2.60
CA ARG A 146 -12.39 -6.60 2.25
C ARG A 146 -12.72 -5.12 2.41
N VAL A 147 -13.77 -4.68 1.72
CA VAL A 147 -14.48 -3.45 2.10
C VAL A 147 -15.01 -3.65 3.52
N ASP A 148 -14.90 -2.62 4.36
CA ASP A 148 -15.20 -2.71 5.79
C ASP A 148 -15.85 -1.42 6.27
N GLY A 149 -16.97 -1.53 6.99
CA GLY A 149 -17.83 -0.40 7.33
C GLY A 149 -18.50 0.28 6.14
N PRO A 150 -19.18 1.43 6.37
CA PRO A 150 -19.88 2.19 5.33
C PRO A 150 -18.93 3.11 4.54
N ASP A 151 -17.79 2.59 4.06
CA ASP A 151 -16.92 3.35 3.15
C ASP A 151 -17.59 3.44 1.77
N PRO A 152 -17.98 4.65 1.29
CA PRO A 152 -18.71 4.80 0.03
C PRO A 152 -17.84 4.54 -1.20
N GLU A 153 -16.51 4.59 -1.07
CA GLU A 153 -15.57 4.34 -2.16
C GLU A 153 -15.16 2.87 -2.25
N GLY A 154 -15.20 2.14 -1.12
CA GLY A 154 -14.79 0.73 -1.02
C GLY A 154 -15.29 -0.17 -2.17
N PRO A 155 -16.59 -0.18 -2.54
CA PRO A 155 -17.09 -0.98 -3.65
C PRO A 155 -16.48 -0.60 -5.02
N ALA A 156 -16.27 0.69 -5.26
CA ALA A 156 -15.65 1.18 -6.50
C ALA A 156 -14.14 0.86 -6.55
N LEU A 157 -13.46 0.94 -5.40
CA LEU A 157 -12.06 0.55 -5.24
C LEU A 157 -11.86 -0.95 -5.47
N LEU A 158 -12.76 -1.78 -4.94
CA LEU A 158 -12.77 -3.23 -5.16
C LEU A 158 -12.98 -3.55 -6.65
N ALA A 159 -13.98 -2.95 -7.30
CA ALA A 159 -14.22 -3.14 -8.74
C ALA A 159 -13.04 -2.67 -9.61
N ALA A 160 -12.35 -1.58 -9.21
CA ALA A 160 -11.14 -1.11 -9.89
C ALA A 160 -9.97 -2.10 -9.74
N LEU A 161 -9.75 -2.65 -8.54
CA LEU A 161 -8.78 -3.72 -8.31
C LEU A 161 -9.13 -5.00 -9.09
N GLU A 162 -10.42 -5.37 -9.15
CA GLU A 162 -10.90 -6.48 -9.97
C GLU A 162 -10.59 -6.28 -11.45
N ALA A 163 -10.60 -5.05 -11.98
CA ALA A 163 -10.34 -4.78 -13.39
C ALA A 163 -8.86 -4.96 -13.79
N LEU A 164 -7.93 -4.96 -12.83
CA LEU A 164 -6.49 -4.99 -13.10
C LEU A 164 -5.98 -6.34 -13.66
N PRO A 165 -4.94 -6.32 -14.50
CA PRO A 165 -4.25 -7.53 -14.94
C PRO A 165 -3.44 -8.16 -13.80
N ARG A 166 -3.48 -9.50 -13.72
CA ARG A 166 -2.69 -10.31 -12.76
C ARG A 166 -2.88 -9.88 -11.29
N THR A 167 -4.07 -9.38 -10.98
CA THR A 167 -4.50 -9.05 -9.62
C THR A 167 -5.41 -10.13 -9.06
N HIS A 168 -5.09 -10.60 -7.86
CA HIS A 168 -5.69 -11.73 -7.18
C HIS A 168 -6.34 -11.24 -5.87
N LEU A 169 -7.66 -11.30 -5.77
CA LEU A 169 -8.40 -10.83 -4.61
C LEU A 169 -8.74 -12.01 -3.71
N LEU A 170 -8.17 -12.05 -2.51
CA LEU A 170 -8.34 -13.16 -1.56
C LEU A 170 -9.49 -12.95 -0.57
N GLY A 171 -10.06 -11.74 -0.55
CA GLY A 171 -10.98 -11.34 0.51
C GLY A 171 -10.24 -11.29 1.86
N HIS A 172 -10.95 -11.65 2.94
CA HIS A 172 -10.35 -11.70 4.27
C HIS A 172 -9.49 -12.98 4.48
N VAL A 173 -8.21 -12.76 4.76
CA VAL A 173 -7.25 -13.79 5.15
C VAL A 173 -7.10 -13.77 6.67
N GLU A 174 -7.26 -14.94 7.31
CA GLU A 174 -7.10 -15.12 8.77
C GLU A 174 -5.64 -15.45 9.15
N ASP A 175 -4.88 -16.01 8.20
CA ASP A 175 -3.59 -16.67 8.38
C ASP A 175 -2.60 -16.00 7.43
N LEU A 176 -2.24 -14.76 7.76
CA LEU A 176 -1.33 -13.94 6.95
C LEU A 176 0.11 -14.47 6.96
N GLU A 177 0.50 -15.26 7.96
CA GLU A 177 1.83 -15.91 8.05
C GLU A 177 2.19 -16.65 6.76
N ARG A 178 1.26 -17.46 6.21
CA ARG A 178 1.49 -18.13 4.92
C ARG A 178 1.53 -17.20 3.73
N LEU A 179 0.75 -16.12 3.76
CA LEU A 179 0.79 -15.15 2.68
C LEU A 179 2.13 -14.42 2.66
N TRP A 180 2.67 -14.05 3.83
CA TRP A 180 4.00 -13.46 3.94
C TRP A 180 5.12 -14.43 3.55
N ALA A 181 5.03 -15.71 3.91
CA ALA A 181 6.00 -16.73 3.50
C ALA A 181 6.07 -16.95 1.97
N ASP A 182 5.04 -16.54 1.23
CA ASP A 182 4.96 -16.59 -0.23
C ASP A 182 5.05 -15.20 -0.91
N THR A 183 5.22 -14.11 -0.16
CA THR A 183 5.24 -12.72 -0.69
C THR A 183 6.68 -12.25 -0.94
N ASP A 184 6.92 -11.60 -2.07
CA ASP A 184 8.22 -10.99 -2.41
C ASP A 184 8.32 -9.52 -1.98
N VAL A 185 7.21 -8.78 -2.02
CA VAL A 185 7.13 -7.36 -1.67
C VAL A 185 5.80 -7.07 -0.97
N CYS A 186 5.82 -6.42 0.20
CA CYS A 186 4.62 -5.89 0.82
C CYS A 186 4.37 -4.45 0.35
N VAL A 187 3.10 -4.04 0.19
CA VAL A 187 2.76 -2.66 -0.17
C VAL A 187 1.62 -2.13 0.71
N LEU A 188 1.87 -0.99 1.37
CA LEU A 188 0.89 -0.32 2.23
C LEU A 188 0.93 1.21 2.01
N PRO A 189 0.22 1.73 0.99
CA PRO A 189 0.26 3.16 0.62
C PRO A 189 -0.68 4.04 1.47
N SER A 190 -0.90 3.65 2.73
CA SER A 190 -1.86 4.28 3.66
C SER A 190 -1.49 5.72 4.05
N TYR A 191 -2.43 6.65 3.92
CA TYR A 191 -2.20 8.06 4.25
C TYR A 191 -1.95 8.32 5.74
N ARG A 192 -2.44 7.41 6.61
CA ARG A 192 -2.37 7.47 8.07
C ARG A 192 -2.26 6.04 8.61
N GLU A 193 -1.27 5.82 9.46
CA GLU A 193 -1.13 4.64 10.30
C GLU A 193 -0.61 5.08 11.67
N GLY A 194 -1.08 4.42 12.74
CA GLY A 194 -0.50 4.53 14.08
C GLY A 194 0.72 3.62 14.17
N LEU A 195 0.50 2.33 14.40
CA LEU A 195 1.51 1.28 14.25
C LEU A 195 0.97 0.21 13.28
N PRO A 196 1.46 0.14 12.03
CA PRO A 196 0.93 -0.79 11.03
C PRO A 196 1.45 -2.21 11.28
N LEU A 197 0.73 -2.98 12.12
CA LEU A 197 1.08 -4.37 12.46
C LEU A 197 1.37 -5.23 11.23
N VAL A 198 0.60 -5.05 10.16
CA VAL A 198 0.75 -5.76 8.88
C VAL A 198 2.13 -5.56 8.23
N VAL A 199 2.79 -4.42 8.45
CA VAL A 199 4.15 -4.14 7.97
C VAL A 199 5.19 -4.77 8.88
N ILE A 200 4.91 -4.84 10.19
CA ILE A 200 5.77 -5.54 11.17
C ILE A 200 5.74 -7.06 10.91
N GLU A 201 4.57 -7.63 10.59
CA GLU A 201 4.42 -9.03 10.20
C GLU A 201 5.20 -9.35 8.92
N ALA A 202 5.04 -8.53 7.87
CA ALA A 202 5.77 -8.68 6.62
C ALA A 202 7.30 -8.55 6.85
N ALA A 203 7.73 -7.53 7.59
CA ALA A 203 9.14 -7.35 7.95
C ALA A 203 9.68 -8.55 8.73
N ALA A 204 8.97 -9.06 9.74
CA ALA A 204 9.36 -10.24 10.50
C ALA A 204 9.45 -11.50 9.63
N ALA A 205 8.61 -11.63 8.60
CA ALA A 205 8.70 -12.70 7.61
C ALA A 205 9.88 -12.55 6.63
N GLY A 206 10.62 -11.43 6.66
CA GLY A 206 11.72 -11.14 5.74
C GLY A 206 11.27 -10.48 4.44
N VAL A 207 10.09 -9.84 4.42
CA VAL A 207 9.51 -9.20 3.24
C VAL A 207 9.76 -7.68 3.29
N PRO A 208 10.47 -7.10 2.29
CA PRO A 208 10.63 -5.64 2.19
C PRO A 208 9.28 -4.97 1.88
N THR A 209 9.05 -3.78 2.44
CA THR A 209 7.76 -3.08 2.29
C THR A 209 7.92 -1.74 1.59
N VAL A 210 7.03 -1.42 0.63
CA VAL A 210 6.80 -0.06 0.15
C VAL A 210 5.67 0.58 0.93
N VAL A 211 5.98 1.62 1.70
CA VAL A 211 5.00 2.42 2.47
C VAL A 211 4.99 3.85 1.96
N THR A 212 3.93 4.61 2.25
CA THR A 212 4.02 6.07 2.12
C THR A 212 4.64 6.71 3.37
N ASP A 213 5.16 7.94 3.26
CA ASP A 213 5.54 8.81 4.39
C ASP A 213 4.32 9.21 5.24
N CYS A 214 3.78 8.26 5.99
CA CYS A 214 2.89 8.48 7.12
C CYS A 214 3.62 8.02 8.39
N THR A 215 3.23 8.56 9.55
CA THR A 215 3.97 8.40 10.82
C THR A 215 4.34 6.94 11.12
N GLY A 216 3.35 6.04 11.23
CA GLY A 216 3.61 4.62 11.46
C GLY A 216 4.36 3.90 10.33
N GLY A 217 4.28 4.39 9.09
CA GLY A 217 5.00 3.83 7.95
C GLY A 217 6.51 4.02 8.09
N ARG A 218 6.96 5.27 8.24
CA ARG A 218 8.39 5.62 8.40
C ARG A 218 9.02 5.24 9.75
N GLU A 219 8.20 4.92 10.75
CA GLU A 219 8.72 4.39 12.02
C GLU A 219 9.13 2.92 11.88
N VAL A 220 8.30 2.12 11.19
CA VAL A 220 8.57 0.69 10.96
C VAL A 220 9.61 0.50 9.85
N VAL A 221 9.44 1.17 8.70
CA VAL A 221 10.33 1.05 7.52
C VAL A 221 11.44 2.09 7.55
N ASP A 222 12.67 1.62 7.45
CA ASP A 222 13.86 2.44 7.25
C ASP A 222 14.14 2.57 5.74
N ASP A 223 14.07 3.79 5.20
CA ASP A 223 14.08 4.03 3.76
C ASP A 223 15.41 3.63 3.11
N GLY A 224 15.35 2.96 1.96
CA GLY A 224 16.51 2.41 1.27
C GLY A 224 17.18 1.22 1.99
N THR A 225 16.80 0.90 3.23
CA THR A 225 17.47 -0.12 4.06
C THR A 225 16.57 -1.33 4.32
N THR A 226 15.33 -1.15 4.79
CA THR A 226 14.38 -2.25 5.06
C THR A 226 13.18 -2.26 4.11
N GLY A 227 13.15 -1.34 3.16
CA GLY A 227 12.03 -1.09 2.27
C GLY A 227 12.17 0.27 1.60
N LEU A 228 11.05 0.82 1.11
CA LEU A 228 11.01 2.12 0.44
C LEU A 228 9.87 2.98 0.98
N VAL A 229 10.15 4.27 1.21
CA VAL A 229 9.16 5.26 1.68
C VAL A 229 8.86 6.25 0.56
N VAL A 230 7.60 6.33 0.13
CA VAL A 230 7.17 7.20 -0.98
C VAL A 230 6.26 8.35 -0.51
N PRO A 231 6.16 9.47 -1.25
CA PRO A 231 5.18 10.52 -0.93
C PRO A 231 3.74 10.01 -0.90
N ARG A 232 2.95 10.49 0.07
CA ARG A 232 1.51 10.19 0.14
C ARG A 232 0.79 10.73 -1.09
N ARG A 233 -0.18 9.95 -1.60
CA ARG A 233 -1.00 10.27 -2.79
C ARG A 233 -0.23 10.31 -4.13
N ASP A 234 1.03 9.87 -4.16
CA ASP A 234 1.82 9.81 -5.38
C ASP A 234 1.85 8.38 -5.97
N ALA A 235 1.00 8.15 -6.97
CA ALA A 235 0.97 6.89 -7.72
C ALA A 235 2.14 6.73 -8.72
N GLY A 236 2.91 7.77 -8.99
CA GLY A 236 4.15 7.71 -9.78
C GLY A 236 5.30 7.18 -8.94
N ALA A 237 5.54 7.80 -7.78
CA ALA A 237 6.55 7.35 -6.83
C ALA A 237 6.26 5.91 -6.34
N LEU A 238 4.99 5.58 -6.05
CA LEU A 238 4.59 4.21 -5.70
C LEU A 238 4.89 3.21 -6.82
N ALA A 239 4.63 3.57 -8.09
CA ALA A 239 4.94 2.69 -9.23
C ALA A 239 6.45 2.47 -9.35
N ALA A 240 7.27 3.53 -9.29
CA ALA A 240 8.72 3.44 -9.42
C ALA A 240 9.37 2.64 -8.26
N ALA A 241 8.86 2.78 -7.03
CA ALA A 241 9.32 2.00 -5.89
C ALA A 241 8.98 0.51 -6.01
N LEU A 242 7.77 0.19 -6.48
CA LEU A 242 7.37 -1.19 -6.76
C LEU A 242 8.17 -1.77 -7.93
N GLU A 243 8.39 -1.01 -9.01
CA GLU A 243 9.18 -1.40 -10.18
C GLU A 243 10.61 -1.76 -9.77
N ARG A 244 11.28 -0.89 -9.01
CA ARG A 244 12.62 -1.15 -8.46
C ARG A 244 12.70 -2.44 -7.64
N LEU A 245 11.70 -2.74 -6.82
CA LEU A 245 11.67 -3.98 -6.05
C LEU A 245 11.25 -5.20 -6.88
N VAL A 246 10.42 -5.05 -7.91
CA VAL A 246 10.08 -6.16 -8.81
C VAL A 246 11.28 -6.57 -9.66
N ASP A 247 12.05 -5.60 -10.15
CA ASP A 247 13.14 -5.85 -11.09
C ASP A 247 14.46 -6.26 -10.40
N ASP A 248 14.74 -5.83 -9.16
CA ASP A 248 15.97 -6.18 -8.42
C ASP A 248 15.69 -7.18 -7.27
N GLY A 249 15.85 -8.48 -7.56
CA GLY A 249 15.72 -9.54 -6.56
C GLY A 249 16.81 -9.53 -5.48
N ALA A 250 18.02 -9.05 -5.77
CA ALA A 250 19.08 -8.97 -4.78
C ALA A 250 18.79 -7.84 -3.76
N LEU A 251 18.20 -6.73 -4.21
CA LEU A 251 17.68 -5.68 -3.35
C LEU A 251 16.52 -6.17 -2.48
N ARG A 252 15.57 -6.94 -3.03
CA ARG A 252 14.50 -7.56 -2.23
C ARG A 252 15.08 -8.37 -1.07
N THR A 253 16.00 -9.29 -1.36
CA THR A 253 16.63 -10.15 -0.34
C THR A 253 17.39 -9.34 0.71
N ARG A 254 18.22 -8.37 0.30
CA ARG A 254 18.95 -7.50 1.26
C ARG A 254 18.01 -6.71 2.17
N MET A 255 17.02 -6.03 1.59
CA MET A 255 16.06 -5.23 2.36
C MET A 255 15.17 -6.09 3.26
N GLY A 256 14.77 -7.27 2.79
CA GLY A 256 13.98 -8.24 3.54
C GLY A 256 14.69 -8.76 4.79
N MET A 257 15.98 -9.12 4.67
CA MET A 257 16.79 -9.52 5.82
C MET A 257 16.92 -8.39 6.85
N ALA A 258 17.27 -7.17 6.41
CA ALA A 258 17.35 -6.01 7.29
C ALA A 258 16.00 -5.66 7.95
N ALA A 259 14.88 -5.83 7.23
CA ALA A 259 13.53 -5.65 7.77
C ALA A 259 13.25 -6.63 8.91
N ARG A 260 13.63 -7.91 8.74
CA ARG A 260 13.46 -8.96 9.75
C ARG A 260 14.30 -8.68 11.00
N GLU A 261 15.57 -8.34 10.83
CA GLU A 261 16.46 -7.98 11.95
C GLU A 261 15.90 -6.79 12.74
N ARG A 262 15.51 -5.71 12.06
CA ARG A 262 14.87 -4.54 12.68
C ARG A 262 13.58 -4.92 13.41
N ALA A 263 12.72 -5.73 12.80
CA ALA A 263 11.44 -6.11 13.37
C ALA A 263 11.61 -6.92 14.66
N LEU A 264 12.49 -7.93 14.64
CA LEU A 264 12.79 -8.77 15.81
C LEU A 264 13.53 -7.99 16.91
N ALA A 265 14.39 -7.03 16.57
CA ALA A 265 15.07 -6.20 17.56
C ALA A 265 14.13 -5.23 18.31
N ARG A 266 13.11 -4.70 17.60
CA ARG A 266 12.31 -3.54 18.04
C ARG A 266 10.87 -3.86 18.45
N TYR A 267 10.27 -4.92 17.91
CA TYR A 267 8.84 -5.25 18.11
C TYR A 267 8.58 -6.66 18.67
N ASP A 268 9.63 -7.35 19.14
CA ASP A 268 9.49 -8.64 19.82
C ASP A 268 8.62 -8.54 21.09
N ARG A 269 7.70 -9.51 21.26
CA ARG A 269 6.59 -9.41 22.23
C ARG A 269 7.05 -9.35 23.69
N PRO A 270 8.01 -10.18 24.16
CA PRO A 270 8.57 -10.04 25.51
C PRO A 270 9.17 -8.66 25.75
N ARG A 271 9.91 -8.09 24.78
CA ARG A 271 10.51 -6.75 24.92
C ARG A 271 9.46 -5.66 25.09
N LEU A 272 8.44 -5.66 24.25
CA LEU A 272 7.32 -4.71 24.33
C LEU A 272 6.58 -4.83 25.67
N TRP A 273 6.32 -6.05 26.12
CA TRP A 273 5.63 -6.30 27.38
C TRP A 273 6.45 -5.87 28.60
N THR A 274 7.75 -6.21 28.64
CA THR A 274 8.67 -5.77 29.71
C THR A 274 8.77 -4.25 29.80
N ALA A 275 8.81 -3.54 28.66
CA ALA A 275 8.83 -2.08 28.63
C ALA A 275 7.52 -1.47 29.19
N LEU A 276 6.36 -2.03 28.81
CA LEU A 276 5.06 -1.60 29.32
C LEU A 276 4.92 -1.86 30.83
N GLU A 277 5.33 -3.04 31.31
CA GLU A 277 5.36 -3.34 32.74
C GLU A 277 6.24 -2.35 33.52
N GLY A 278 7.43 -2.03 33.01
CA GLY A 278 8.31 -1.04 33.62
C GLY A 278 7.65 0.33 33.75
N LEU A 279 6.96 0.79 32.70
CA LEU A 279 6.19 2.03 32.71
C LEU A 279 5.07 1.98 33.75
N LEU A 280 4.22 0.95 33.75
CA LEU A 280 3.11 0.80 34.69
C LEU A 280 3.59 0.75 36.15
N ARG A 281 4.65 -0.03 36.43
CA ARG A 281 5.28 -0.09 37.77
C ARG A 281 5.90 1.25 38.18
N SER A 282 6.41 2.06 37.25
CA SER A 282 6.90 3.41 37.58
C SER A 282 5.78 4.41 37.83
N ALA A 283 4.66 4.28 37.12
CA ALA A 283 3.49 5.13 37.32
C ALA A 283 2.76 4.83 38.64
N ALA A 284 2.65 3.56 39.03
CA ALA A 284 2.04 3.12 40.30
C ALA A 284 2.87 3.41 41.56
N ARG A 285 4.04 4.07 41.43
CA ARG A 285 4.90 4.52 42.53
C ARG A 285 4.86 6.05 42.73
N ARG A 286 3.89 6.72 42.12
CA ARG A 286 3.57 8.14 42.29
C ARG A 286 2.18 8.28 42.92
#